data_AF-A0A1Q7J3U7-F1
#
_entry.id   AF-A0A1Q7J3U7-F1
#
_cell.length_a   1.000
_cell.length_b   1.000
_cell.length_c   1.000
_cell.angle_alpha   90.00
_cell.angle_beta   90.00
_cell.angle_gamma   90.00
#
_symmetry.space_group_name_H-M   'P 1'
#
loop_
_entity.id
_entity.type
_entity.pdbx_description
1 polymer ?
#
loop_
_entity_poly.entity_id
_entity_poly.type
_entity_poly.pdbx_seq_one_letter_code
_entity_poly.pdbx_strand_id
1 'polypeptide(L)'
;MNAIRKAGGLLLGAALMASCTEQNVPVAPRDEPGLAFDAASLTSVVTDPLGDASLNTKSNVGPGADAKVPNYLDVVRAEVTKRGKIFGLTMDVGGVVPSNPGSLGGTQVWIWGLDTDPTTFPQGEPFSGGQSAPWEFFVDVEWDGAQFKGLLFDRRPVLSGGSELVTPVTFTIVGTEIQLFVPASALGDPSTFAWGAGTVLRHSDTHLGTEGFQTLDLAPDAGLAPWPQ
;
A
#
# COMPACT_ATOMS: atom_id res chain seq x y z
N MET A 1 -1.93 32.75 69.86
CA MET A 1 -2.88 31.80 70.47
C MET A 1 -3.66 31.21 69.29
N ASN A 2 -3.45 29.99 68.78
CA ASN A 2 -3.24 28.69 69.41
C ASN A 2 -2.24 27.78 68.65
N ALA A 3 -1.49 27.04 69.47
CA ALA A 3 -0.92 25.67 69.35
C ALA A 3 -1.73 24.65 68.50
N ILE A 4 -1.28 23.46 68.04
CA ILE A 4 -0.06 22.63 68.18
C ILE A 4 -0.10 21.49 67.12
N ARG A 5 1.08 20.92 66.87
CA ARG A 5 1.50 19.76 66.05
C ARG A 5 0.82 18.39 66.33
N LYS A 6 0.89 17.49 65.33
CA LYS A 6 1.41 16.07 65.31
C LYS A 6 0.62 15.23 64.28
N ALA A 7 1.06 14.14 63.66
CA ALA A 7 2.34 13.49 63.32
C ALA A 7 1.97 12.15 62.61
N GLY A 8 2.85 11.60 61.76
CA GLY A 8 2.83 10.20 61.30
C GLY A 8 2.34 10.02 59.85
N GLY A 9 2.96 9.23 58.98
CA GLY A 9 4.10 8.32 59.12
C GLY A 9 4.72 8.02 57.75
N LEU A 10 5.97 7.56 57.80
CA LEU A 10 6.79 7.09 56.69
C LEU A 10 6.20 5.79 56.11
N LEU A 11 6.15 5.59 54.80
CA LEU A 11 6.34 4.29 54.15
C LEU A 11 6.74 4.46 52.68
N LEU A 12 7.79 3.74 52.30
CA LEU A 12 8.43 3.59 50.98
C LEU A 12 7.44 3.08 49.91
N GLY A 13 7.72 3.36 48.64
CA GLY A 13 7.36 2.40 47.57
C GLY A 13 7.19 2.95 46.17
N ALA A 14 8.25 2.83 45.38
CA ALA A 14 8.31 2.43 43.96
C ALA A 14 7.55 3.22 42.87
N ALA A 15 8.33 3.52 41.82
CA ALA A 15 7.93 4.08 40.54
C ALA A 15 6.87 3.23 39.81
N LEU A 16 5.85 3.89 39.27
CA LEU A 16 4.92 3.31 38.30
C LEU A 16 5.39 3.73 36.91
N MET A 17 6.03 2.78 36.21
CA MET A 17 6.21 2.83 34.76
C MET A 17 4.83 2.71 34.10
N ALA A 18 4.54 3.60 33.16
CA ALA A 18 3.34 3.55 32.35
C ALA A 18 3.35 2.28 31.49
N SER A 19 2.41 1.37 31.77
CA SER A 19 2.19 0.15 31.00
C SER A 19 1.41 0.49 29.74
N CYS A 20 1.98 0.20 28.57
CA CYS A 20 1.23 -0.02 27.34
C CYS A 20 0.19 -1.12 27.62
N THR A 21 -1.08 -0.88 27.35
CA THR A 21 -2.11 -1.92 27.39
C THR A 21 -2.23 -2.52 26.00
N GLU A 22 -1.46 -3.57 25.72
CA GLU A 22 -1.79 -4.54 24.68
C GLU A 22 -2.93 -5.43 25.21
N GLN A 23 -4.01 -5.56 24.44
CA GLN A 23 -5.08 -6.52 24.75
C GLN A 23 -4.71 -7.89 24.19
N ASN A 24 -4.14 -8.77 25.03
CA ASN A 24 -3.99 -10.20 24.70
C ASN A 24 -4.95 -11.05 25.53
N VAL A 25 -5.81 -11.81 24.85
CA VAL A 25 -6.60 -12.90 25.46
C VAL A 25 -5.76 -14.17 25.44
N PRO A 26 -5.57 -14.91 26.57
CA PRO A 26 -4.80 -16.15 26.57
C PRO A 26 -5.66 -17.33 26.11
N VAL A 27 -5.17 -18.11 25.14
CA VAL A 27 -5.67 -19.46 24.83
C VAL A 27 -4.59 -20.48 25.20
N ALA A 28 -5.00 -21.52 25.93
CA ALA A 28 -4.14 -22.60 26.44
C ALA A 28 -3.54 -23.48 25.32
N PRO A 29 -2.41 -24.17 25.57
CA PRO A 29 -1.61 -24.83 24.54
C PRO A 29 -2.22 -26.17 24.13
N ARG A 30 -2.25 -26.46 22.83
CA ARG A 30 -2.47 -27.81 22.30
C ARG A 30 -1.48 -28.10 21.17
N ASP A 31 -0.60 -29.04 21.47
CA ASP A 31 0.19 -29.95 20.63
C ASP A 31 0.61 -29.47 19.24
N GLU A 32 1.92 -29.26 19.10
CA GLU A 32 2.60 -29.06 17.81
C GLU A 32 2.51 -30.28 16.89
N PRO A 33 2.39 -30.07 15.58
CA PRO A 33 3.24 -30.72 14.60
C PRO A 33 4.51 -29.88 14.43
N GLY A 34 5.65 -30.47 14.75
CA GLY A 34 6.93 -29.79 14.91
C GLY A 34 7.44 -29.02 13.69
N LEU A 35 8.33 -28.05 13.99
CA LEU A 35 9.22 -27.32 13.07
C LEU A 35 8.74 -27.33 11.62
N ALA A 36 7.71 -26.51 11.33
CA ALA A 36 7.49 -26.08 9.97
C ALA A 36 8.73 -25.30 9.56
N PHE A 37 9.52 -25.88 8.66
CA PHE A 37 10.60 -25.17 7.98
C PHE A 37 10.04 -23.84 7.49
N ASP A 38 10.60 -22.72 7.98
CA ASP A 38 10.30 -21.38 7.47
C ASP A 38 10.33 -21.46 5.94
N ALA A 39 9.17 -21.35 5.29
CA ALA A 39 9.11 -21.37 3.84
C ALA A 39 10.04 -20.26 3.36
N ALA A 40 11.05 -20.63 2.57
CA ALA A 40 12.04 -19.69 2.06
C ALA A 40 11.30 -18.48 1.46
N SER A 41 11.58 -17.29 1.99
CA SER A 41 10.97 -16.07 1.50
C SER A 41 11.69 -15.63 0.23
N LEU A 42 10.94 -15.43 -0.84
CA LEU A 42 11.42 -14.75 -2.04
C LEU A 42 11.00 -13.30 -1.95
N THR A 43 11.92 -12.39 -2.25
CA THR A 43 11.72 -10.95 -2.06
C THR A 43 12.29 -10.20 -3.27
N SER A 44 11.48 -9.31 -3.84
CA SER A 44 11.87 -8.34 -4.86
C SER A 44 11.69 -6.94 -4.29
N VAL A 45 12.69 -6.07 -4.45
CA VAL A 45 12.73 -4.73 -3.84
C VAL A 45 13.15 -3.70 -4.88
N VAL A 46 12.51 -2.54 -4.83
CA VAL A 46 12.91 -1.32 -5.52
C VAL A 46 13.08 -0.21 -4.49
N THR A 47 14.11 0.61 -4.67
CA THR A 47 14.30 1.86 -3.93
C THR A 47 14.11 3.03 -4.88
N ASP A 48 13.58 4.13 -4.36
CA ASP A 48 13.19 5.28 -5.13
C ASP A 48 13.68 6.58 -4.43
N PRO A 49 14.11 7.62 -5.17
CA PRO A 49 14.65 8.83 -4.58
C PRO A 49 13.61 9.70 -3.85
N LEU A 50 13.78 9.93 -2.55
CA LEU A 50 12.95 10.90 -1.83
C LEU A 50 12.92 12.29 -2.51
N GLY A 51 11.73 12.82 -2.78
CA GLY A 51 11.47 14.17 -3.23
C GLY A 51 11.27 14.34 -4.73
N ASP A 52 11.15 13.26 -5.50
CA ASP A 52 10.91 13.26 -6.94
C ASP A 52 9.43 13.10 -7.34
N ALA A 53 8.57 12.71 -6.38
CA ALA A 53 7.13 12.73 -6.54
C ALA A 53 6.62 14.08 -7.07
N SER A 54 5.85 14.04 -8.16
CA SER A 54 5.38 15.23 -8.85
C SER A 54 3.93 15.09 -9.31
N LEU A 55 3.11 16.11 -9.06
CA LEU A 55 1.71 16.14 -9.52
C LEU A 55 1.59 16.12 -11.06
N ASN A 56 2.69 16.36 -11.79
CA ASN A 56 2.68 16.63 -13.22
C ASN A 56 3.89 15.96 -13.89
N THR A 57 3.78 14.71 -14.30
CA THR A 57 4.90 14.02 -14.95
C THR A 57 5.13 14.53 -16.40
N LYS A 58 6.40 14.87 -16.66
CA LYS A 58 7.15 15.00 -17.95
C LYS A 58 6.65 15.90 -19.09
N SER A 59 5.47 16.53 -19.04
CA SER A 59 4.96 17.35 -20.19
C SER A 59 4.76 18.84 -19.94
N ASN A 60 4.92 19.37 -18.73
CA ASN A 60 4.38 20.70 -18.40
C ASN A 60 5.43 21.75 -18.00
N VAL A 61 5.71 22.66 -18.94
CA VAL A 61 6.07 24.05 -18.66
C VAL A 61 4.77 24.83 -18.42
N GLY A 62 4.54 25.34 -17.20
CA GLY A 62 3.35 26.15 -16.89
C GLY A 62 3.13 26.41 -15.40
N PRO A 63 2.17 27.30 -15.03
CA PRO A 63 1.85 27.58 -13.64
C PRO A 63 1.42 26.32 -12.88
N GLY A 64 2.03 26.07 -11.71
CA GLY A 64 1.76 24.87 -10.90
C GLY A 64 2.72 23.69 -11.14
N ALA A 65 3.69 23.82 -12.04
CA ALA A 65 4.74 22.81 -12.24
C ALA A 65 5.63 22.60 -10.98
N ASP A 66 5.72 23.61 -10.10
CA ASP A 66 6.48 23.53 -8.85
C ASP A 66 5.65 22.97 -7.67
N ALA A 67 4.40 22.54 -7.90
CA ALA A 67 3.54 22.04 -6.83
C ALA A 67 4.10 20.73 -6.27
N LYS A 68 4.56 20.78 -5.02
CA LYS A 68 5.09 19.60 -4.33
C LYS A 68 3.98 18.63 -3.96
N VAL A 69 4.18 17.36 -4.28
CA VAL A 69 3.39 16.26 -3.75
C VAL A 69 3.68 16.12 -2.24
N PRO A 70 2.67 15.92 -1.39
CA PRO A 70 2.91 15.59 0.02
C PRO A 70 3.82 14.36 0.17
N ASN A 71 4.80 14.40 1.07
CA ASN A 71 5.78 13.32 1.23
C ASN A 71 5.18 11.93 1.53
N TYR A 72 3.94 11.84 2.02
CA TYR A 72 3.27 10.54 2.24
C TYR A 72 2.79 9.88 0.93
N LEU A 73 2.90 10.58 -0.20
CA LEU A 73 2.64 10.09 -1.55
C LEU A 73 3.94 9.92 -2.36
N ASP A 74 5.08 10.22 -1.76
CA ASP A 74 6.41 10.09 -2.35
C ASP A 74 6.96 8.73 -1.92
N VAL A 75 7.08 7.80 -2.87
CA VAL A 75 7.56 6.44 -2.66
C VAL A 75 9.06 6.50 -2.46
N VAL A 76 9.57 5.82 -1.43
CA VAL A 76 11.02 5.71 -1.19
C VAL A 76 11.47 4.26 -1.34
N ARG A 77 10.56 3.32 -1.14
CA ARG A 77 10.82 1.90 -1.32
C ARG A 77 9.53 1.16 -1.60
N ALA A 78 9.61 0.17 -2.48
CA ALA A 78 8.55 -0.80 -2.67
C ALA A 78 9.12 -2.22 -2.66
N GLU A 79 8.36 -3.16 -2.14
CA GLU A 79 8.76 -4.56 -2.00
C GLU A 79 7.57 -5.47 -2.28
N VAL A 80 7.85 -6.61 -2.92
CA VAL A 80 6.98 -7.77 -2.94
C VAL A 80 7.74 -8.94 -2.32
N THR A 81 7.14 -9.56 -1.30
CA THR A 81 7.69 -10.71 -0.60
C THR A 81 6.70 -11.87 -0.57
N LYS A 82 7.13 -13.06 -0.99
CA LYS A 82 6.32 -14.28 -0.90
C LYS A 82 6.75 -15.09 0.31
N ARG A 83 5.82 -15.34 1.24
CA ARG A 83 5.99 -16.29 2.35
C ARG A 83 4.91 -17.35 2.27
N GLY A 84 5.32 -18.57 1.96
CA GLY A 84 4.38 -19.66 1.68
C GLY A 84 3.44 -19.31 0.52
N LYS A 85 2.13 -19.19 0.80
CA LYS A 85 1.08 -18.92 -0.19
C LYS A 85 0.60 -17.46 -0.22
N ILE A 86 1.27 -16.57 0.50
CA ILE A 86 0.89 -15.16 0.59
C ILE A 86 2.00 -14.29 -0.02
N PHE A 87 1.61 -13.34 -0.85
CA PHE A 87 2.41 -12.19 -1.21
C PHE A 87 2.10 -11.06 -0.23
N GLY A 88 3.12 -10.57 0.47
CA GLY A 88 3.12 -9.30 1.17
C GLY A 88 3.70 -8.23 0.25
N LEU A 89 2.95 -7.15 0.05
CA LEU A 89 3.36 -5.99 -0.74
C LEU A 89 3.57 -4.85 0.23
N THR A 90 4.79 -4.29 0.29
CA THR A 90 5.18 -3.26 1.26
C THR A 90 5.69 -2.01 0.57
N MET A 91 5.19 -0.85 0.94
CA MET A 91 5.62 0.45 0.42
C MET A 91 5.99 1.35 1.58
N ASP A 92 7.21 1.88 1.54
CA ASP A 92 7.66 2.96 2.40
C ASP A 92 7.57 4.28 1.64
N VAL A 93 6.93 5.26 2.26
CA VAL A 93 6.81 6.62 1.71
C VAL A 93 7.63 7.64 2.50
N GLY A 94 7.93 8.78 1.89
CA GLY A 94 8.79 9.84 2.42
C GLY A 94 8.23 10.60 3.64
N GLY A 95 7.00 10.31 4.07
CA GLY A 95 6.35 10.97 5.18
C GLY A 95 5.24 10.12 5.79
N VAL A 96 4.90 10.40 7.05
CA VAL A 96 3.85 9.66 7.77
C VAL A 96 2.52 9.79 7.03
N VAL A 97 1.89 8.66 6.74
CA VAL A 97 0.55 8.62 6.16
C VAL A 97 -0.44 9.08 7.23
N PRO A 98 -1.11 10.24 7.05
CA PRO A 98 -2.05 10.73 8.03
C PRO A 98 -3.29 9.83 8.09
N SER A 99 -3.93 9.73 9.26
CA SER A 99 -5.20 9.00 9.42
C SER A 99 -6.36 9.67 8.66
N ASN A 100 -6.18 10.93 8.25
CA ASN A 100 -7.06 11.67 7.36
C ASN A 100 -6.20 12.52 6.41
N PRO A 101 -5.84 11.99 5.22
CA PRO A 101 -5.07 12.70 4.19
C PRO A 101 -5.73 13.96 3.61
N GLY A 102 -7.01 14.22 3.92
CA GLY A 102 -7.77 15.25 3.22
C GLY A 102 -8.02 14.89 1.75
N SER A 103 -8.42 15.86 0.94
CA SER A 103 -8.71 15.66 -0.49
C SER A 103 -7.68 16.38 -1.36
N LEU A 104 -7.27 15.72 -2.44
CA LEU A 104 -6.41 16.28 -3.49
C LEU A 104 -7.13 16.37 -4.85
N GLY A 105 -8.47 16.26 -4.87
CA GLY A 105 -9.27 16.33 -6.10
C GLY A 105 -9.48 15.00 -6.82
N GLY A 106 -9.13 13.88 -6.21
CA GLY A 106 -9.38 12.50 -6.68
C GLY A 106 -9.20 11.50 -5.55
N THR A 107 -9.43 10.22 -5.81
CA THR A 107 -9.12 9.15 -4.86
C THR A 107 -7.60 9.00 -4.80
N GLN A 108 -7.01 9.15 -3.61
CA GLN A 108 -5.58 8.92 -3.40
C GLN A 108 -5.34 7.41 -3.31
N VAL A 109 -4.43 6.88 -4.12
CA VAL A 109 -4.17 5.43 -4.20
C VAL A 109 -2.67 5.16 -4.08
N TRP A 110 -2.31 4.20 -3.22
CA TRP A 110 -1.01 3.55 -3.17
C TRP A 110 -1.17 2.18 -3.82
N ILE A 111 -0.46 1.94 -4.92
CA ILE A 111 -0.81 0.92 -5.90
C ILE A 111 0.39 0.06 -6.25
N TRP A 112 0.13 -1.22 -6.50
CA TRP A 112 1.01 -2.13 -7.24
C TRP A 112 0.32 -2.59 -8.51
N GLY A 113 0.99 -2.45 -9.64
CA GLY A 113 0.63 -3.13 -10.88
C GLY A 113 1.43 -4.42 -11.02
N LEU A 114 0.76 -5.53 -11.33
CA LEU A 114 1.39 -6.82 -11.58
C LEU A 114 1.08 -7.29 -13.00
N ASP A 115 2.14 -7.54 -13.77
CA ASP A 115 2.13 -8.21 -15.07
C ASP A 115 2.53 -9.66 -14.86
N THR A 116 1.52 -10.54 -14.83
CA THR A 116 1.71 -11.98 -14.61
C THR A 116 1.74 -12.78 -15.92
N ASP A 117 1.28 -12.18 -17.01
CA ASP A 117 1.32 -12.73 -18.36
C ASP A 117 1.72 -11.64 -19.36
N PRO A 118 3.01 -11.56 -19.74
CA PRO A 118 3.52 -10.49 -20.61
C PRO A 118 3.02 -10.59 -22.07
N THR A 119 2.11 -11.54 -22.36
CA THR A 119 1.47 -11.69 -23.66
C THR A 119 0.08 -11.06 -23.72
N THR A 120 -0.47 -10.62 -22.59
CA THR A 120 -1.79 -9.98 -22.50
C THR A 120 -1.72 -8.53 -22.05
N PHE A 121 -2.68 -7.72 -22.50
CA PHE A 121 -2.74 -6.29 -22.16
C PHE A 121 -4.20 -5.84 -22.00
N PRO A 122 -4.81 -5.98 -20.81
CA PRO A 122 -6.20 -5.60 -20.60
C PRO A 122 -6.43 -4.10 -20.87
N GLN A 123 -7.54 -3.79 -21.55
CA GLN A 123 -7.91 -2.44 -22.00
C GLN A 123 -8.93 -1.77 -21.09
N GLY A 124 -8.95 -0.44 -21.09
CA GLY A 124 -9.95 0.35 -20.38
C GLY A 124 -9.56 0.59 -18.92
N GLU A 125 -10.55 0.80 -18.06
CA GLU A 125 -10.34 1.22 -16.67
C GLU A 125 -9.19 0.47 -15.97
N PRO A 126 -8.33 1.18 -15.24
CA PRO A 126 -8.34 2.64 -14.96
C PRO A 126 -7.63 3.50 -16.02
N PHE A 127 -7.36 2.97 -17.22
CA PHE A 127 -6.64 3.70 -18.27
C PHE A 127 -7.58 4.40 -19.25
N SER A 128 -7.42 5.73 -19.35
CA SER A 128 -8.22 6.59 -20.22
C SER A 128 -8.23 6.13 -21.68
N GLY A 129 -9.35 6.37 -22.38
CA GLY A 129 -9.44 6.21 -23.83
C GLY A 129 -9.33 4.76 -24.34
N GLY A 130 -9.56 3.76 -23.48
CA GLY A 130 -9.48 2.35 -23.88
C GLY A 130 -8.05 1.86 -24.08
N GLN A 131 -7.06 2.55 -23.51
CA GLN A 131 -5.66 2.14 -23.60
C GLN A 131 -5.45 0.76 -22.99
N SER A 132 -4.59 -0.03 -23.65
CA SER A 132 -4.11 -1.32 -23.15
C SER A 132 -2.87 -1.10 -22.28
N ALA A 133 -2.82 -1.77 -21.14
CA ALA A 133 -1.66 -1.76 -20.25
C ALA A 133 -1.32 -3.19 -19.82
N PRO A 134 -0.06 -3.50 -19.45
CA PRO A 134 0.40 -4.87 -19.14
C PRO A 134 -0.14 -5.42 -17.82
N TRP A 135 -1.01 -4.68 -17.12
CA TRP A 135 -1.39 -4.99 -15.76
C TRP A 135 -2.66 -5.84 -15.72
N GLU A 136 -2.51 -7.15 -15.46
CA GLU A 136 -3.65 -8.01 -15.13
C GLU A 136 -4.19 -7.72 -13.74
N PHE A 137 -3.35 -7.28 -12.81
CA PHE A 137 -3.77 -7.02 -11.44
C PHE A 137 -3.32 -5.65 -10.93
N PHE A 138 -4.19 -5.03 -10.14
CA PHE A 138 -3.81 -3.95 -9.24
C PHE A 138 -4.09 -4.33 -7.79
N VAL A 139 -3.15 -4.00 -6.91
CA VAL A 139 -3.31 -4.16 -5.47
C VAL A 139 -3.17 -2.79 -4.83
N ASP A 140 -4.25 -2.32 -4.20
CA ASP A 140 -4.42 -0.93 -3.86
C ASP A 140 -4.73 -0.75 -2.38
N VAL A 141 -4.14 0.27 -1.77
CA VAL A 141 -4.78 0.97 -0.65
C VAL A 141 -5.33 2.29 -1.19
N GLU A 142 -6.60 2.54 -0.97
CA GLU A 142 -7.28 3.76 -1.42
C GLU A 142 -7.75 4.60 -0.23
N TRP A 143 -7.60 5.92 -0.33
CA TRP A 143 -8.33 6.88 0.51
C TRP A 143 -9.41 7.57 -0.33
N ASP A 144 -10.68 7.28 -0.01
CA ASP A 144 -11.86 7.77 -0.74
C ASP A 144 -12.38 9.13 -0.25
N GLY A 145 -11.64 9.80 0.65
CA GLY A 145 -12.07 11.01 1.33
C GLY A 145 -12.74 10.79 2.68
N ALA A 146 -13.03 9.54 3.06
CA ALA A 146 -13.63 9.19 4.34
C ALA A 146 -12.90 8.07 5.07
N GLN A 147 -12.45 7.03 4.36
CA GLN A 147 -11.78 5.87 4.94
C GLN A 147 -10.76 5.24 4.00
N PHE A 148 -9.83 4.47 4.59
CA PHE A 148 -8.93 3.63 3.83
C PHE A 148 -9.59 2.29 3.45
N LYS A 149 -9.32 1.79 2.25
CA LYS A 149 -9.74 0.47 1.77
C LYS A 149 -8.60 -0.24 1.07
N GLY A 150 -8.42 -1.54 1.36
CA GLY A 150 -7.53 -2.41 0.61
C GLY A 150 -8.31 -3.17 -0.46
N LEU A 151 -7.87 -3.12 -1.72
CA LEU A 151 -8.55 -3.74 -2.85
C LEU A 151 -7.56 -4.51 -3.73
N LEU A 152 -8.02 -5.65 -4.26
CA LEU A 152 -7.40 -6.37 -5.36
C LEU A 152 -8.33 -6.27 -6.57
N PHE A 153 -7.79 -5.78 -7.66
CA PHE A 153 -8.43 -5.68 -8.96
C PHE A 153 -7.87 -6.78 -9.88
N ASP A 154 -8.74 -7.61 -10.45
CA ASP A 154 -8.40 -8.63 -11.47
C ASP A 154 -9.04 -8.25 -12.81
N ARG A 155 -8.19 -7.84 -13.75
CA ARG A 155 -8.54 -7.32 -15.07
C ARG A 155 -8.55 -8.38 -16.16
N ARG A 156 -8.18 -9.63 -15.86
CA ARG A 156 -8.16 -10.71 -16.86
C ARG A 156 -9.53 -10.94 -17.55
N PRO A 157 -10.69 -10.85 -16.85
CA PRO A 157 -11.98 -11.01 -17.52
C PRO A 157 -12.24 -9.98 -18.64
N VAL A 158 -11.64 -8.79 -18.54
CA VAL A 158 -11.76 -7.73 -19.55
C VAL A 158 -11.23 -8.17 -20.92
N LEU A 159 -10.24 -9.08 -20.95
CA LEU A 159 -9.68 -9.64 -22.19
C LEU A 159 -10.72 -10.38 -23.05
N SER A 160 -11.84 -10.81 -22.45
CA SER A 160 -12.94 -11.49 -23.14
C SER A 160 -14.24 -10.68 -23.15
N GLY A 161 -14.16 -9.38 -22.85
CA GLY A 161 -15.31 -8.47 -22.78
C GLY A 161 -16.12 -8.58 -21.48
N GLY A 162 -15.60 -9.27 -20.48
CA GLY A 162 -16.15 -9.26 -19.13
C GLY A 162 -15.80 -7.97 -18.37
N SER A 163 -16.30 -7.85 -17.14
CA SER A 163 -15.94 -6.77 -16.22
C SER A 163 -14.80 -7.19 -15.30
N GLU A 164 -13.98 -6.21 -14.90
CA GLU A 164 -12.99 -6.37 -13.83
C GLU A 164 -13.64 -6.89 -12.54
N LEU A 165 -12.91 -7.73 -11.80
CA LEU A 165 -13.33 -8.23 -10.50
C LEU A 165 -12.59 -7.47 -9.40
N VAL A 166 -13.34 -7.00 -8.40
CA VAL A 166 -12.79 -6.24 -7.27
C VAL A 166 -13.06 -7.01 -5.98
N THR A 167 -11.98 -7.35 -5.25
CA THR A 167 -12.04 -8.12 -4.01
C THR A 167 -11.34 -7.35 -2.89
N PRO A 168 -11.92 -7.22 -1.68
CA PRO A 168 -11.23 -6.63 -0.55
C PRO A 168 -9.98 -7.41 -0.15
N VAL A 169 -8.91 -6.71 0.24
CA VAL A 169 -7.70 -7.31 0.81
C VAL A 169 -7.35 -6.68 2.16
N THR A 170 -6.66 -7.44 2.98
CA THR A 170 -6.15 -6.95 4.27
C THR A 170 -4.95 -6.04 4.03
N PHE A 171 -4.92 -4.92 4.74
CA PHE A 171 -3.83 -3.97 4.71
C PHE A 171 -3.53 -3.41 6.11
N THR A 172 -2.33 -2.85 6.28
CA THR A 172 -1.92 -2.08 7.45
C THR A 172 -1.23 -0.79 7.00
N ILE A 173 -1.35 0.26 7.81
CA ILE A 173 -0.62 1.52 7.65
C ILE A 173 -0.02 1.85 9.02
N VAL A 174 1.31 1.91 9.10
CA VAL A 174 2.04 2.20 10.33
C VAL A 174 3.11 3.25 10.03
N GLY A 175 2.83 4.50 10.41
CA GLY A 175 3.76 5.60 10.15
C GLY A 175 3.93 5.84 8.65
N THR A 176 5.10 5.51 8.12
CA THR A 176 5.47 5.65 6.70
C THR A 176 5.27 4.37 5.89
N GLU A 177 4.94 3.26 6.55
CA GLU A 177 4.88 1.94 5.91
C GLU A 177 3.43 1.54 5.64
N ILE A 178 3.16 1.09 4.42
CA ILE A 178 1.90 0.52 3.96
C ILE A 178 2.16 -0.92 3.58
N GLN A 179 1.37 -1.86 4.10
CA GLN A 179 1.45 -3.27 3.72
C GLN A 179 0.10 -3.80 3.24
N LEU A 180 0.09 -4.64 2.21
CA LEU A 180 -1.05 -5.44 1.78
C LEU A 180 -0.69 -6.91 1.70
N PHE A 181 -1.69 -7.76 1.89
CA PHE A 181 -1.53 -9.22 1.85
C PHE A 181 -2.47 -9.84 0.84
N VAL A 182 -1.92 -10.53 -0.15
CA VAL A 182 -2.66 -11.15 -1.24
C VAL A 182 -2.33 -12.65 -1.33
N PRO A 183 -3.34 -13.55 -1.31
CA PRO A 183 -3.11 -14.96 -1.59
C PRO A 183 -2.57 -15.16 -3.01
N ALA A 184 -1.52 -15.97 -3.17
CA ALA A 184 -0.94 -16.27 -4.47
C ALA A 184 -1.98 -16.84 -5.46
N SER A 185 -2.92 -17.63 -4.97
CA SER A 185 -4.01 -18.19 -5.78
C SER A 185 -4.96 -17.12 -6.34
N ALA A 186 -5.12 -15.98 -5.67
CA ALA A 186 -5.91 -14.86 -6.20
C ALA A 186 -5.26 -14.25 -7.45
N LEU A 187 -3.94 -14.38 -7.58
CA LEU A 187 -3.15 -13.95 -8.73
C LEU A 187 -2.95 -15.08 -9.76
N GLY A 188 -3.55 -16.26 -9.56
CA GLY A 188 -3.34 -17.44 -10.42
C GLY A 188 -2.07 -18.24 -10.10
N ASP A 189 -1.54 -18.12 -8.88
CA ASP A 189 -0.31 -18.77 -8.42
C ASP A 189 0.92 -18.53 -9.33
N PRO A 190 1.24 -17.27 -9.66
CA PRO A 190 2.33 -16.97 -10.58
C PRO A 190 3.69 -17.42 -10.01
N SER A 191 4.48 -18.06 -10.86
CA SER A 191 5.89 -18.42 -10.59
C SER A 191 6.88 -17.37 -11.09
N THR A 192 6.42 -16.47 -11.97
CA THR A 192 7.16 -15.33 -12.51
C THR A 192 6.16 -14.20 -12.78
N PHE A 193 6.59 -12.96 -12.63
CA PHE A 193 5.84 -11.76 -13.00
C PHE A 193 6.78 -10.55 -13.01
N ALA A 194 6.35 -9.47 -13.63
CA ALA A 194 6.96 -8.16 -13.50
C ALA A 194 6.01 -7.24 -12.72
N TRP A 195 6.56 -6.25 -12.01
CA TRP A 195 5.74 -5.37 -11.19
C TRP A 195 6.29 -3.94 -11.14
N GLY A 196 5.38 -3.02 -10.83
CA GLY A 196 5.72 -1.65 -10.45
C GLY A 196 4.80 -1.21 -9.31
N ALA A 197 5.23 -0.23 -8.55
CA ALA A 197 4.45 0.38 -7.49
C ALA A 197 4.47 1.90 -7.63
N GLY A 198 3.54 2.58 -6.98
CA GLY A 198 3.49 4.03 -7.05
C GLY A 198 2.35 4.62 -6.27
N THR A 199 2.21 5.93 -6.41
CA THR A 199 1.03 6.65 -5.93
C THR A 199 0.37 7.39 -7.08
N VAL A 200 -0.96 7.36 -7.08
CA VAL A 200 -1.76 7.98 -8.13
C VAL A 200 -2.95 8.71 -7.52
N LEU A 201 -3.45 9.72 -8.23
CA LEU A 201 -4.83 10.17 -8.08
C LEU A 201 -5.68 9.47 -9.14
N ARG A 202 -6.69 8.74 -8.68
CA ARG A 202 -7.72 8.15 -9.55
C ARG A 202 -8.87 9.13 -9.69
N HIS A 203 -9.11 9.55 -10.93
CA HIS A 203 -10.20 10.45 -11.28
C HIS A 203 -11.35 9.67 -11.92
N SER A 204 -12.56 9.88 -11.42
CA SER A 204 -13.80 9.22 -11.89
C SER A 204 -14.72 10.16 -12.66
N ASP A 205 -14.20 11.28 -13.18
CA ASP A 205 -15.06 12.28 -13.83
C ASP A 205 -15.50 11.85 -15.24
N THR A 206 -16.61 11.12 -15.25
CA THR A 206 -17.39 10.73 -16.43
C THR A 206 -17.86 11.90 -17.30
N HIS A 207 -17.87 13.15 -16.82
CA HIS A 207 -18.33 14.31 -17.61
C HIS A 207 -17.32 14.78 -18.67
N LEU A 208 -16.04 14.39 -18.55
CA LEU A 208 -14.98 14.82 -19.46
C LEU A 208 -14.37 13.68 -20.28
N GLY A 209 -14.78 12.43 -20.06
CA GLY A 209 -14.20 11.26 -20.73
C GLY A 209 -12.75 10.97 -20.30
N THR A 210 -12.37 11.42 -19.11
CA THR A 210 -11.01 11.35 -18.54
C THR A 210 -11.00 10.45 -17.30
N GLU A 211 -11.60 9.27 -17.37
CA GLU A 211 -11.30 8.23 -16.39
C GLU A 211 -9.80 7.92 -16.51
N GLY A 212 -9.06 7.99 -15.41
CA GLY A 212 -7.61 7.93 -15.52
C GLY A 212 -6.84 8.05 -14.22
N PHE A 213 -5.69 7.40 -14.20
CA PHE A 213 -4.64 7.67 -13.23
C PHE A 213 -3.84 8.91 -13.61
N GLN A 214 -3.81 9.86 -12.68
CA GLN A 214 -2.75 10.84 -12.61
C GLN A 214 -1.65 10.28 -11.72
N THR A 215 -0.59 9.79 -12.34
CA THR A 215 0.60 9.33 -11.63
C THR A 215 1.27 10.48 -10.90
N LEU A 216 1.45 10.32 -9.59
CA LEU A 216 2.21 11.22 -8.75
C LEU A 216 3.65 10.74 -8.61
N ASP A 217 3.80 9.42 -8.45
CA ASP A 217 5.10 8.80 -8.24
C ASP A 217 5.12 7.33 -8.65
N LEU A 218 6.30 6.81 -9.03
CA LEU A 218 6.49 5.43 -9.52
C LEU A 218 7.85 4.85 -9.13
N ALA A 219 7.81 3.68 -8.50
CA ALA A 219 8.95 2.83 -8.23
C ALA A 219 8.81 1.48 -8.97
N PRO A 220 9.69 1.11 -9.91
CA PRO A 220 10.86 1.86 -10.34
C PRO A 220 10.50 3.00 -11.30
N ASP A 221 11.31 4.06 -11.24
CA ASP A 221 11.35 5.19 -12.15
C ASP A 221 11.31 4.84 -13.66
N ALA A 222 11.87 3.66 -14.00
CA ALA A 222 11.90 3.15 -15.36
C ALA A 222 11.83 1.61 -15.40
N GLY A 223 11.07 1.10 -16.36
CA GLY A 223 10.89 -0.33 -16.55
C GLY A 223 10.01 -0.96 -15.46
N LEU A 224 10.20 -2.26 -15.24
CA LEU A 224 9.48 -3.04 -14.23
C LEU A 224 10.47 -3.82 -13.38
N ALA A 225 10.14 -4.00 -12.11
CA ALA A 225 10.88 -4.87 -11.21
C ALA A 225 10.57 -6.35 -11.54
N PRO A 226 11.59 -7.21 -11.66
CA PRO A 226 11.38 -8.63 -11.90
C PRO A 226 11.06 -9.38 -10.60
N TRP A 227 10.21 -10.40 -10.69
CA TRP A 227 10.06 -11.41 -9.64
C TRP A 227 11.22 -12.44 -9.67
N PRO A 228 11.91 -12.71 -8.54
CA PRO A 228 12.97 -13.71 -8.50
C PRO A 228 12.44 -15.15 -8.66
N GLN A 229 13.23 -15.98 -9.33
CA GLN A 229 12.98 -17.41 -9.56
C GLN A 229 13.71 -18.31 -8.57
#